data_AF-A0A091I051-F1
#
_entry.id   AF-A0A091I051-F1
#
_cell.length_a   1.000
_cell.length_b   1.000
_cell.length_c   1.000
_cell.angle_alpha   90.00
_cell.angle_beta   90.00
_cell.angle_gamma   90.00
#
_symmetry.space_group_name_H-M   'P 1'
#
loop_
_entity.id
_entity.type
_entity.pdbx_description
1 polymer ?
#
loop_
_entity_poly.entity_id
_entity_poly.type
_entity_poly.pdbx_seq_one_letter_code
_entity_poly.pdbx_strand_id
1 'polypeptide(L)'
;CSKPPEVMFATIDVVKSVYDVGETIEYTCRPGFVPNNGQRKYSCLPTGKWPLNTLLCLPKRCASLGPLQHGKIDYIDLHYQSTVSFSCEPGYNLVGTRTSQCMADGKWSGALPQCQPVTCAPPPLPEFGVLSYRRVKPGNVSHFLDTITFECVPPLALIGSETATCTANGNWSSIPECKVVTCPTPTGIENGFLELVVRRTYHYNESVSFGCQPNYVLDGPKHSRCEKSGNWSTKPTCKGPCKIPVKKAVVLYNGEKKRVQNDLKDGIQHGETVSFFCKNKEKSCAYTVAAPCVDGNLTLPTCFK
;
A
#
# COMPACT_ATOMS: atom_id res chain seq x y z
N CYS A 1 15.78 -76.66 6.86
CA CYS A 1 16.26 -75.54 6.04
C CYS A 1 17.50 -74.92 6.67
N SER A 2 18.42 -74.37 5.87
CA SER A 2 19.56 -73.56 6.35
C SER A 2 19.11 -72.15 6.77
N LYS A 3 20.06 -71.25 7.10
CA LYS A 3 19.77 -69.85 7.43
C LYS A 3 18.87 -69.20 6.35
N PRO A 4 17.78 -68.51 6.74
CA PRO A 4 16.86 -67.87 5.80
C PRO A 4 17.53 -66.77 4.96
N PRO A 5 17.00 -66.48 3.75
CA PRO A 5 17.48 -65.37 2.93
C PRO A 5 17.41 -64.03 3.66
N GLU A 6 18.45 -63.20 3.54
CA GLU A 6 18.44 -61.88 4.17
C GLU A 6 17.49 -60.92 3.44
N VAL A 7 16.74 -60.13 4.22
CA VAL A 7 15.82 -59.10 3.72
C VAL A 7 16.27 -57.75 4.24
N MET A 8 16.53 -56.83 3.31
CA MET A 8 17.01 -55.48 3.65
C MET A 8 16.04 -54.79 4.60
N PHE A 9 16.60 -54.20 5.67
CA PHE A 9 15.85 -53.52 6.73
C PHE A 9 14.83 -54.39 7.49
N ALA A 10 15.00 -55.71 7.50
CA ALA A 10 14.20 -56.63 8.30
C ALA A 10 15.02 -57.39 9.35
N THR A 11 14.32 -58.05 10.26
CA THR A 11 14.84 -59.02 11.23
C THR A 11 13.90 -60.21 11.30
N ILE A 12 14.41 -61.39 11.67
CA ILE A 12 13.60 -62.59 11.92
C ILE A 12 13.41 -62.79 13.43
N ASP A 13 12.29 -63.37 13.81
CA ASP A 13 11.90 -63.67 15.18
C ASP A 13 12.79 -64.74 15.85
N VAL A 14 13.18 -65.78 15.10
CA VAL A 14 13.98 -66.89 15.61
C VAL A 14 15.20 -67.11 14.72
N VAL A 15 16.41 -66.94 15.28
CA VAL A 15 17.69 -67.12 14.57
C VAL A 15 18.32 -68.46 14.96
N LYS A 16 18.34 -69.43 14.03
CA LYS A 16 19.00 -70.73 14.17
C LYS A 16 19.96 -70.97 13.00
N SER A 17 20.91 -71.88 13.18
CA SER A 17 21.76 -72.37 12.08
C SER A 17 21.03 -73.37 11.18
N VAL A 18 20.07 -74.12 11.73
CA VAL A 18 19.25 -75.13 11.04
C VAL A 18 17.81 -75.09 11.58
N TYR A 19 16.84 -75.28 10.70
CA TYR A 19 15.39 -75.30 11.00
C TYR A 19 14.77 -76.60 10.51
N ASP A 20 13.87 -77.20 11.31
CA ASP A 20 13.15 -78.42 10.92
C ASP A 20 12.09 -78.15 9.83
N VAL A 21 11.71 -79.20 9.10
CA VAL A 21 10.65 -79.11 8.07
C VAL A 21 9.33 -78.73 8.73
N GLY A 22 8.64 -77.73 8.18
CA GLY A 22 7.41 -77.18 8.75
C GLY A 22 7.63 -76.09 9.81
N GLU A 23 8.86 -75.85 10.29
CA GLU A 23 9.14 -74.68 11.14
C GLU A 23 8.83 -73.37 10.40
N THR A 24 8.30 -72.41 11.15
CA THR A 24 7.94 -71.08 10.64
C THR A 24 8.86 -70.01 11.21
N ILE A 25 9.16 -69.03 10.37
CA ILE A 25 9.83 -67.79 10.75
C ILE A 25 8.95 -66.62 10.33
N GLU A 26 9.03 -65.52 11.07
CA GLU A 26 8.36 -64.27 10.74
C GLU A 26 9.36 -63.14 10.57
N TYR A 27 9.36 -62.52 9.39
CA TYR A 27 10.11 -61.30 9.14
C TYR A 27 9.36 -60.08 9.67
N THR A 28 10.08 -59.27 10.44
CA THR A 28 9.62 -57.98 10.96
C THR A 28 10.50 -56.87 10.40
N CYS A 29 9.90 -55.84 9.79
CA CYS A 29 10.65 -54.67 9.34
C CYS A 29 11.17 -53.86 10.52
N ARG A 30 12.40 -53.34 10.40
CA ARG A 30 13.02 -52.47 11.40
C ARG A 30 12.22 -51.15 11.57
N PRO A 31 12.34 -50.46 12.71
CA PRO A 31 11.69 -49.17 12.93
C PRO A 31 11.99 -48.18 11.78
N GLY A 32 10.96 -47.46 11.34
CA GLY A 32 11.03 -46.55 10.19
C GLY A 32 10.79 -47.21 8.84
N PHE A 33 10.57 -48.53 8.78
CA PHE A 33 10.19 -49.24 7.57
C PHE A 33 8.82 -49.90 7.71
N VAL A 34 8.13 -50.04 6.58
CA VAL A 34 6.86 -50.76 6.44
C VAL A 34 7.01 -51.83 5.37
N PRO A 35 6.41 -53.00 5.57
CA PRO A 35 6.45 -54.06 4.58
C PRO A 35 5.55 -53.71 3.41
N ASN A 36 5.98 -54.13 2.22
CA ASN A 36 5.12 -54.19 1.04
C ASN A 36 4.00 -55.25 1.22
N ASN A 37 3.22 -55.48 0.16
CA ASN A 37 2.17 -56.51 0.14
C ASN A 37 2.70 -57.96 0.11
N GLY A 38 3.97 -58.19 0.46
CA GLY A 38 4.60 -59.51 0.53
C GLY A 38 4.19 -60.31 1.77
N GLN A 39 4.45 -61.62 1.73
CA GLN A 39 4.23 -62.49 2.89
C GLN A 39 5.29 -62.21 3.96
N ARG A 40 4.92 -62.29 5.24
CA ARG A 40 5.86 -62.08 6.37
C ARG A 40 6.25 -63.39 7.04
N LYS A 41 5.36 -64.38 7.00
CA LYS A 41 5.56 -65.71 7.58
C LYS A 41 5.94 -66.68 6.49
N TYR A 42 7.04 -67.39 6.70
CA TYR A 42 7.55 -68.41 5.78
C TYR A 42 7.76 -69.72 6.52
N SER A 43 7.38 -70.82 5.89
CA SER A 43 7.57 -72.18 6.44
C SER A 43 8.64 -72.93 5.67
N CYS A 44 9.48 -73.70 6.38
CA CYS A 44 10.48 -74.55 5.75
C CYS A 44 9.79 -75.67 4.95
N LEU A 45 10.03 -75.73 3.63
CA LEU A 45 9.38 -76.71 2.75
C LEU A 45 9.92 -78.12 2.98
N PRO A 46 9.17 -79.18 2.62
CA PRO A 46 9.65 -80.58 2.69
C PRO A 46 10.92 -80.85 1.89
N THR A 47 11.24 -79.99 0.92
CA THR A 47 12.46 -80.02 0.13
C THR A 47 13.71 -79.53 0.89
N GLY A 48 13.54 -79.06 2.13
CA GLY A 48 14.62 -78.48 2.94
C GLY A 48 15.04 -77.07 2.50
N LYS A 49 14.27 -76.41 1.62
CA LYS A 49 14.52 -75.05 1.12
C LYS A 49 13.43 -74.06 1.56
N TRP A 50 13.81 -72.79 1.72
CA TRP A 50 12.86 -71.70 1.95
C TRP A 50 12.11 -71.34 0.64
N PRO A 51 10.85 -70.89 0.72
CA PRO A 51 10.13 -70.34 -0.43
C PRO A 51 10.80 -69.07 -0.97
N LEU A 52 10.41 -68.64 -2.18
CA LEU A 52 10.81 -67.33 -2.69
C LEU A 52 10.27 -66.22 -1.78
N ASN A 53 11.16 -65.41 -1.24
CA ASN A 53 10.78 -64.25 -0.45
C ASN A 53 10.24 -63.14 -1.36
N THR A 54 9.09 -62.59 -1.00
CA THR A 54 8.42 -61.47 -1.70
C THR A 54 8.34 -60.21 -0.84
N LEU A 55 8.80 -60.29 0.42
CA LEU A 55 8.81 -59.19 1.36
C LEU A 55 9.90 -58.17 1.03
N LEU A 56 9.49 -56.91 0.94
CA LEU A 56 10.37 -55.74 0.89
C LEU A 56 9.99 -54.79 2.01
N CYS A 57 10.97 -54.33 2.79
CA CYS A 57 10.77 -53.29 3.79
C CYS A 57 11.09 -51.93 3.16
N LEU A 58 10.07 -51.12 2.93
CA LEU A 58 10.15 -49.79 2.34
C LEU A 58 10.13 -48.72 3.44
N PRO A 59 10.86 -47.60 3.29
CA PRO A 59 10.88 -46.58 4.32
C PRO A 59 9.49 -45.96 4.49
N LYS A 60 9.10 -45.70 5.74
CA LYS A 60 7.83 -45.03 6.07
C LYS A 60 7.82 -43.64 5.47
N ARG A 61 6.67 -43.24 4.93
CA ARG A 61 6.45 -41.88 4.44
C ARG A 61 5.82 -41.04 5.54
N CYS A 62 6.40 -39.87 5.81
CA CYS A 62 5.80 -38.88 6.69
C CYS A 62 4.61 -38.17 6.03
N ALA A 63 3.74 -37.60 6.86
CA ALA A 63 2.60 -36.82 6.40
C ALA A 63 3.06 -35.70 5.46
N SER A 64 2.31 -35.49 4.37
CA SER A 64 2.55 -34.35 3.48
C SER A 64 2.34 -33.06 4.26
N LEU A 65 3.31 -32.15 4.16
CA LEU A 65 3.20 -30.84 4.79
C LEU A 65 2.26 -29.96 3.96
N GLY A 66 1.36 -29.25 4.64
CA GLY A 66 0.56 -28.19 4.02
C GLY A 66 1.41 -26.95 3.72
N PRO A 67 0.84 -25.94 3.03
CA PRO A 67 1.56 -24.69 2.77
C PRO A 67 1.91 -23.97 4.07
N LEU A 68 3.15 -23.49 4.18
CA LEU A 68 3.58 -22.59 5.25
C LEU A 68 3.17 -21.16 4.87
N GLN A 69 2.23 -20.58 5.62
CA GLN A 69 1.79 -19.20 5.37
C GLN A 69 2.96 -18.22 5.53
N HIS A 70 3.14 -17.32 4.56
CA HIS A 70 4.26 -16.38 4.48
C HIS A 70 5.65 -17.04 4.56
N GLY A 71 5.76 -18.25 4.01
CA GLY A 71 7.00 -19.01 4.00
C GLY A 71 7.08 -20.05 2.90
N LYS A 72 8.19 -20.79 2.90
CA LYS A 72 8.51 -21.85 1.95
C LYS A 72 9.04 -23.07 2.68
N ILE A 73 8.71 -24.24 2.13
CA ILE A 73 9.15 -25.53 2.63
C ILE A 73 9.97 -26.19 1.52
N ASP A 74 11.27 -26.37 1.77
CA ASP A 74 12.18 -26.98 0.81
C ASP A 74 12.51 -28.42 1.26
N TYR A 75 12.28 -29.38 0.36
CA TYR A 75 12.53 -30.80 0.59
C TYR A 75 12.75 -31.56 -0.72
N ILE A 76 13.46 -32.68 -0.63
CA ILE A 76 13.71 -33.61 -1.76
C ILE A 76 12.80 -34.83 -1.65
N ASP A 77 12.61 -35.34 -0.43
CA ASP A 77 11.82 -36.53 -0.13
C ASP A 77 11.16 -36.43 1.24
N LEU A 78 10.14 -37.27 1.47
CA LEU A 78 9.32 -37.29 2.69
C LEU A 78 9.37 -38.64 3.42
N HIS A 79 10.31 -39.54 3.07
CA HIS A 79 10.45 -40.83 3.76
C HIS A 79 11.36 -40.74 5.00
N TYR A 80 11.36 -41.80 5.80
CA TYR A 80 12.14 -41.94 7.02
C TYR A 80 13.59 -41.48 6.85
N GLN A 81 14.07 -40.67 7.80
CA GLN A 81 15.36 -39.98 7.83
C GLN A 81 15.53 -38.78 6.88
N SER A 82 14.61 -38.54 5.94
CA SER A 82 14.61 -37.32 5.12
C SER A 82 14.34 -36.08 5.97
N THR A 83 14.95 -34.96 5.58
CA THR A 83 14.86 -33.67 6.30
C THR A 83 14.21 -32.62 5.40
N VAL A 84 13.32 -31.82 5.99
CA VAL A 84 12.74 -30.64 5.36
C VAL A 84 13.29 -29.39 6.01
N SER A 85 13.34 -28.31 5.24
CA SER A 85 13.76 -26.99 5.74
C SER A 85 12.68 -25.94 5.50
N PHE A 86 12.56 -25.03 6.47
CA PHE A 86 11.55 -23.98 6.49
C PHE A 86 12.21 -22.61 6.40
N SER A 87 11.68 -21.75 5.55
CA SER A 87 12.08 -20.35 5.44
C SER A 87 10.84 -19.44 5.42
N CYS A 88 10.98 -18.21 5.90
CA CYS A 88 9.91 -17.20 5.85
C CYS A 88 10.21 -16.17 4.78
N GLU A 89 9.15 -15.57 4.25
CA GLU A 89 9.22 -14.43 3.33
C GLU A 89 9.83 -13.19 4.03
N PRO A 90 10.40 -12.24 3.27
CA PRO A 90 10.88 -10.99 3.83
C PRO A 90 9.79 -10.27 4.65
N GLY A 91 10.14 -9.82 5.86
CA GLY A 91 9.20 -9.20 6.78
C GLY A 91 8.49 -10.16 7.72
N TYR A 92 8.84 -11.45 7.68
CA TYR A 92 8.38 -12.47 8.61
C TYR A 92 9.56 -13.20 9.27
N ASN A 93 9.44 -13.45 10.57
CA ASN A 93 10.38 -14.21 11.37
C ASN A 93 9.89 -15.64 11.56
N LEU A 94 10.81 -16.60 11.42
CA LEU A 94 10.53 -18.01 11.68
C LEU A 94 10.52 -18.26 13.20
N VAL A 95 9.37 -18.65 13.72
CA VAL A 95 9.17 -19.05 15.13
C VAL A 95 9.08 -20.57 15.19
N GLY A 96 10.09 -21.20 15.78
CA GLY A 96 10.23 -22.66 15.87
C GLY A 96 11.53 -23.16 15.23
N THR A 97 11.60 -24.46 14.94
CA THR A 97 12.79 -25.08 14.34
C THR A 97 12.84 -24.87 12.84
N ARG A 98 14.04 -24.55 12.31
CA ARG A 98 14.27 -24.36 10.87
C ARG A 98 14.17 -25.66 10.06
N THR A 99 14.38 -26.80 10.70
CA THR A 99 14.34 -28.11 10.05
C THR A 99 13.48 -29.07 10.83
N SER A 100 13.00 -30.09 10.14
CA SER A 100 12.33 -31.24 10.74
C SER A 100 12.69 -32.52 9.98
N GLN A 101 12.91 -33.62 10.71
CA GLN A 101 13.28 -34.92 10.16
C GLN A 101 12.12 -35.89 10.24
N CYS A 102 11.96 -36.75 9.24
CA CYS A 102 10.95 -37.80 9.25
C CYS A 102 11.39 -38.95 10.17
N MET A 103 10.62 -39.19 11.22
CA MET A 103 10.95 -40.14 12.30
C MET A 103 10.41 -41.55 12.01
N ALA A 104 10.87 -42.53 12.80
CA ALA A 104 10.57 -43.95 12.60
C ALA A 104 9.07 -44.32 12.77
N ASP A 105 8.29 -43.42 13.38
CA ASP A 105 6.84 -43.52 13.53
C ASP A 105 6.07 -42.92 12.34
N GLY A 106 6.76 -42.34 11.36
CA GLY A 106 6.14 -41.65 10.22
C GLY A 106 5.66 -40.24 10.54
N LYS A 107 6.17 -39.61 11.61
CA LYS A 107 5.90 -38.22 11.96
C LYS A 107 7.14 -37.34 11.82
N TRP A 108 6.89 -36.06 11.57
CA TRP A 108 7.93 -35.04 11.58
C TRP A 108 8.45 -34.80 13.00
N SER A 109 9.75 -34.58 13.14
CA SER A 109 10.37 -34.30 14.43
C SER A 109 9.96 -32.91 14.94
N GLY A 110 9.43 -32.85 16.16
CA GLY A 110 9.05 -31.59 16.80
C GLY A 110 7.78 -30.95 16.24
N ALA A 111 7.47 -29.76 16.73
CA ALA A 111 6.36 -28.96 16.22
C ALA A 111 6.77 -28.22 14.93
N LEU A 112 5.85 -28.14 13.96
CA LEU A 112 6.09 -27.37 12.75
C LEU A 112 6.18 -25.87 13.07
N PRO A 113 7.13 -25.13 12.46
CA PRO A 113 7.31 -23.72 12.75
C PRO A 113 6.20 -22.85 12.14
N GLN A 114 6.16 -21.59 12.54
CA GLN A 114 5.25 -20.57 12.00
C GLN A 114 6.03 -19.33 11.59
N CYS A 115 5.59 -18.67 10.52
CA CYS A 115 6.11 -17.36 10.13
C CYS A 115 5.24 -16.27 10.76
N GLN A 116 5.83 -15.46 11.64
CA GLN A 116 5.16 -14.34 12.29
C GLN A 116 5.68 -13.01 11.75
N PRO A 117 4.82 -12.00 11.53
CA PRO A 117 5.26 -10.73 11.00
C PRO A 117 6.28 -10.06 11.92
N VAL A 118 7.30 -9.47 11.33
CA VAL A 118 8.28 -8.64 12.03
C VAL A 118 7.55 -7.52 12.77
N THR A 119 8.02 -7.19 13.98
CA THR A 119 7.46 -6.11 14.78
C THR A 119 8.42 -4.93 14.82
N CYS A 120 7.87 -3.73 14.77
CA CYS A 120 8.63 -2.49 14.94
C CYS A 120 8.37 -1.91 16.33
N ALA A 121 9.44 -1.49 16.99
CA ALA A 121 9.35 -0.68 18.20
C ALA A 121 8.75 0.70 17.88
N PRO A 122 8.19 1.43 18.86
CA PRO A 122 7.82 2.83 18.68
C PRO A 122 8.97 3.64 18.06
N PRO A 123 8.68 4.52 17.08
CA PRO A 123 9.72 5.35 16.48
C PRO A 123 10.38 6.22 17.55
N PRO A 124 11.71 6.45 17.48
CA PRO A 124 12.38 7.39 18.37
C PRO A 124 11.84 8.80 18.10
N LEU A 125 11.30 9.45 19.13
CA LEU A 125 10.83 10.84 19.05
C LEU A 125 11.88 11.80 19.63
N PRO A 126 12.01 13.02 19.07
CA PRO A 126 12.87 14.05 19.62
C PRO A 126 12.49 14.41 21.05
N GLU A 127 13.50 14.81 21.83
CA GLU A 127 13.30 15.42 23.14
C GLU A 127 12.39 16.67 22.99
N PHE A 128 11.58 16.97 24.01
CA PHE A 128 10.61 18.08 24.03
C PHE A 128 9.30 17.91 23.23
N GLY A 129 9.04 16.76 22.61
CA GLY A 129 7.70 16.44 22.08
C GLY A 129 7.27 17.29 20.89
N VAL A 130 8.22 17.88 20.16
CA VAL A 130 7.94 18.71 18.96
C VAL A 130 7.38 17.92 17.79
N LEU A 131 7.62 16.61 17.77
CA LEU A 131 7.15 15.65 16.77
C LEU A 131 6.34 14.56 17.49
N SER A 132 5.13 14.34 17.03
CA SER A 132 4.24 13.26 17.48
C SER A 132 3.88 12.35 16.32
N TYR A 133 3.35 11.17 16.62
CA TYR A 133 2.79 10.29 15.59
C TYR A 133 1.49 9.66 16.06
N ARG A 134 0.67 9.30 15.07
CA ARG A 134 -0.55 8.51 15.24
C ARG A 134 -0.45 7.22 14.46
N ARG A 135 -0.98 6.14 15.05
CA ARG A 135 -1.13 4.85 14.39
C ARG A 135 -2.43 4.82 13.59
N VAL A 136 -2.39 4.20 12.42
CA VAL A 136 -3.60 3.97 11.62
C VAL A 136 -4.43 2.84 12.21
N LYS A 137 -3.78 1.81 12.78
CA LYS A 137 -4.43 0.67 13.41
C LYS A 137 -4.42 0.79 14.95
N PRO A 138 -5.49 0.40 15.64
CA PRO A 138 -5.52 0.32 17.09
C PRO A 138 -4.59 -0.81 17.60
N GLY A 139 -4.01 -0.63 18.78
CA GLY A 139 -3.08 -1.60 19.39
C GLY A 139 -1.76 -0.95 19.79
N ASN A 140 -0.90 -1.70 20.49
CA ASN A 140 0.39 -1.21 21.00
C ASN A 140 1.61 -1.67 20.20
N VAL A 141 1.43 -2.63 19.29
CA VAL A 141 2.50 -3.24 18.50
C VAL A 141 2.26 -2.91 17.03
N SER A 142 3.31 -2.52 16.32
CA SER A 142 3.29 -2.31 14.88
C SER A 142 3.96 -3.48 14.19
N HIS A 143 3.30 -4.03 13.18
CA HIS A 143 3.77 -5.15 12.39
C HIS A 143 4.31 -4.68 11.04
N PHE A 144 5.04 -5.57 10.35
CA PHE A 144 5.53 -5.33 8.99
C PHE A 144 4.44 -4.72 8.08
N LEU A 145 4.80 -3.67 7.36
CA LEU A 145 3.93 -2.84 6.50
C LEU A 145 2.89 -1.97 7.21
N ASP A 146 2.81 -1.98 8.54
CA ASP A 146 2.01 -0.98 9.25
C ASP A 146 2.58 0.42 9.03
N THR A 147 1.68 1.40 8.98
CA THR A 147 2.02 2.80 8.76
C THR A 147 1.63 3.67 9.94
N ILE A 148 2.44 4.70 10.17
CA ILE A 148 2.17 5.79 11.12
C ILE A 148 2.22 7.12 10.39
N THR A 149 1.50 8.10 10.91
CA THR A 149 1.50 9.48 10.41
C THR A 149 2.11 10.38 11.47
N PHE A 150 3.02 11.25 11.06
CA PHE A 150 3.68 12.22 11.92
C PHE A 150 3.00 13.58 11.87
N GLU A 151 3.05 14.29 13.00
CA GLU A 151 2.51 15.64 13.16
C GLU A 151 3.46 16.48 14.01
N CYS A 152 3.78 17.68 13.54
CA CYS A 152 4.61 18.65 14.27
C CYS A 152 3.74 19.57 15.13
N VAL A 153 4.28 20.00 16.26
CA VAL A 153 3.66 21.04 17.09
C VAL A 153 3.66 22.37 16.31
N PRO A 154 2.52 23.07 16.16
CA PRO A 154 2.49 24.39 15.53
C PRO A 154 3.41 25.39 16.26
N PRO A 155 4.13 26.29 15.55
CA PRO A 155 4.07 26.56 14.11
C PRO A 155 5.19 25.87 13.29
N LEU A 156 5.71 24.73 13.75
CA LEU A 156 6.79 24.04 13.06
C LEU A 156 6.29 23.34 11.79
N ALA A 157 7.10 23.37 10.73
CA ALA A 157 6.86 22.65 9.51
C ALA A 157 7.51 21.25 9.56
N LEU A 158 6.78 20.25 9.07
CA LEU A 158 7.28 18.89 8.89
C LEU A 158 8.10 18.80 7.59
N ILE A 159 9.38 18.46 7.72
CA ILE A 159 10.34 18.30 6.64
C ILE A 159 10.68 16.82 6.47
N GLY A 160 10.38 16.27 5.29
CA GLY A 160 10.53 14.84 4.99
C GLY A 160 9.18 14.18 4.68
N SER A 161 9.09 12.88 4.97
CA SER A 161 7.87 12.10 4.77
C SER A 161 6.91 12.25 5.95
N GLU A 162 5.65 12.57 5.67
CA GLU A 162 4.59 12.65 6.68
C GLU A 162 4.22 11.27 7.25
N THR A 163 4.60 10.20 6.56
CA THR A 163 4.35 8.82 6.98
C THR A 163 5.63 8.00 7.04
N ALA A 164 5.66 7.05 7.97
CA ALA A 164 6.66 5.98 7.98
C ALA A 164 5.98 4.62 8.00
N THR A 165 6.69 3.64 7.43
CA THR A 165 6.23 2.26 7.30
C THR A 165 7.18 1.33 8.04
N CYS A 166 6.65 0.36 8.77
CA CYS A 166 7.43 -0.68 9.44
C CYS A 166 8.06 -1.60 8.39
N THR A 167 9.39 -1.63 8.34
CA THR A 167 10.15 -2.38 7.33
C THR A 167 10.44 -3.81 7.77
N ALA A 168 10.91 -4.63 6.83
CA ALA A 168 11.27 -6.03 7.10
C ALA A 168 12.41 -6.19 8.13
N ASN A 169 13.16 -5.13 8.39
CA ASN A 169 14.28 -5.13 9.35
C ASN A 169 13.83 -4.79 10.78
N GLY A 170 12.55 -4.55 11.03
CA GLY A 170 12.02 -4.16 12.35
C GLY A 170 12.20 -2.68 12.69
N ASN A 171 12.63 -1.87 11.71
CA ASN A 171 12.75 -0.43 11.85
C ASN A 171 11.70 0.30 11.01
N TRP A 172 11.32 1.50 11.44
CA TRP A 172 10.57 2.43 10.60
C TRP A 172 11.42 2.90 9.42
N SER A 173 10.75 3.33 8.35
CA SER A 173 11.40 3.98 7.20
C SER A 173 11.94 5.37 7.59
N SER A 174 11.67 6.41 6.80
CA SER A 174 12.21 7.75 7.08
C SER A 174 11.38 8.47 8.14
N ILE A 175 12.04 8.91 9.23
CA ILE A 175 11.44 9.76 10.25
C ILE A 175 11.65 11.23 9.86
N PRO A 176 10.61 12.07 9.83
CA PRO A 176 10.73 13.48 9.45
C PRO A 176 11.29 14.34 10.58
N GLU A 177 11.68 15.58 10.23
CA GLU A 177 12.13 16.60 11.17
C GLU A 177 11.14 17.76 11.25
N CYS A 178 10.92 18.31 12.45
CA CYS A 178 10.15 19.54 12.62
C CYS A 178 11.08 20.75 12.66
N LYS A 179 10.89 21.71 11.75
CA LYS A 179 11.73 22.92 11.64
C LYS A 179 10.90 24.19 11.67
N VAL A 180 11.48 25.26 12.22
CA VAL A 180 10.91 26.60 12.08
C VAL A 180 11.06 27.03 10.62
N VAL A 181 9.94 27.34 9.98
CA VAL A 181 9.91 27.88 8.62
C VAL A 181 9.26 29.26 8.67
N THR A 182 9.89 30.22 8.00
CA THR A 182 9.43 31.60 7.90
C THR A 182 9.29 32.02 6.45
N CYS A 183 8.24 32.77 6.15
CA CYS A 183 8.00 33.34 4.82
C CYS A 183 8.40 34.82 4.76
N PRO A 184 8.79 35.32 3.57
CA PRO A 184 9.08 36.74 3.38
C PRO A 184 7.83 37.59 3.65
N THR A 185 8.02 38.87 3.97
CA THR A 185 6.88 39.81 4.11
C THR A 185 6.04 39.79 2.82
N PRO A 186 4.73 39.56 2.92
CA PRO A 186 3.88 39.43 1.74
C PRO A 186 3.77 40.77 1.02
N THR A 187 3.96 40.74 -0.30
CA THR A 187 3.74 41.90 -1.16
C THR A 187 2.28 41.96 -1.59
N GLY A 188 1.79 43.18 -1.84
CA GLY A 188 0.47 43.40 -2.42
C GLY A 188 0.33 42.82 -3.83
N ILE A 189 -0.89 42.82 -4.35
CA ILE A 189 -1.25 42.41 -5.70
C ILE A 189 -1.68 43.63 -6.52
N GLU A 190 -1.48 43.58 -7.83
CA GLU A 190 -1.90 44.66 -8.73
C GLU A 190 -3.42 44.87 -8.65
N ASN A 191 -3.87 46.13 -8.63
CA ASN A 191 -5.27 46.51 -8.46
C ASN A 191 -5.95 45.92 -7.20
N GLY A 192 -5.16 45.56 -6.19
CA GLY A 192 -5.64 45.02 -4.92
C GLY A 192 -4.79 45.46 -3.73
N PHE A 193 -5.09 44.87 -2.58
CA PHE A 193 -4.47 45.21 -1.29
C PHE A 193 -4.44 44.00 -0.34
N LEU A 194 -3.61 44.09 0.69
CA LEU A 194 -3.59 43.14 1.81
C LEU A 194 -4.60 43.59 2.88
N GLU A 195 -5.52 42.71 3.28
CA GLU A 195 -6.56 43.02 4.28
C GLU A 195 -6.03 43.03 5.73
N LEU A 196 -4.90 42.37 6.03
CA LEU A 196 -4.39 42.19 7.41
C LEU A 196 -3.03 42.86 7.67
N VAL A 197 -2.88 43.37 8.90
CA VAL A 197 -1.74 44.14 9.44
C VAL A 197 -0.40 43.42 9.25
N VAL A 198 0.61 44.17 8.79
CA VAL A 198 1.99 43.69 8.55
C VAL A 198 2.61 43.18 9.84
N ARG A 199 2.88 41.87 9.91
CA ARG A 199 3.73 41.27 10.96
C ARG A 199 5.20 41.35 10.55
N ARG A 200 6.12 41.34 11.52
CA ARG A 200 7.57 41.31 11.24
C ARG A 200 8.00 39.99 10.58
N THR A 201 7.39 38.89 11.00
CA THR A 201 7.70 37.53 10.54
C THR A 201 6.43 36.71 10.44
N TYR A 202 6.35 35.89 9.39
CA TYR A 202 5.25 34.94 9.17
C TYR A 202 5.78 33.53 9.27
N HIS A 203 5.13 32.69 10.06
CA HIS A 203 5.52 31.30 10.26
C HIS A 203 4.69 30.35 9.41
N TYR A 204 5.17 29.11 9.28
CA TYR A 204 4.45 28.05 8.57
C TYR A 204 2.98 27.97 8.98
N ASN A 205 2.13 27.74 7.97
CA ASN A 205 0.67 27.63 8.08
C ASN A 205 -0.08 28.93 8.45
N GLU A 206 0.62 30.03 8.75
CA GLU A 206 -0.02 31.35 8.82
C GLU A 206 -0.45 31.82 7.44
N SER A 207 -1.53 32.61 7.37
CA SER A 207 -2.11 33.06 6.10
C SER A 207 -2.37 34.56 6.10
N VAL A 208 -2.25 35.18 4.93
CA VAL A 208 -2.68 36.55 4.67
C VAL A 208 -3.82 36.59 3.68
N SER A 209 -4.67 37.59 3.84
CA SER A 209 -5.88 37.78 3.02
C SER A 209 -5.67 38.93 2.05
N PHE A 210 -6.12 38.75 0.82
CA PHE A 210 -6.11 39.78 -0.21
C PHE A 210 -7.52 40.27 -0.52
N GLY A 211 -7.60 41.55 -0.88
CA GLY A 211 -8.79 42.20 -1.42
C GLY A 211 -8.46 42.92 -2.73
N CYS A 212 -9.48 43.24 -3.50
CA CYS A 212 -9.35 44.01 -4.73
C CYS A 212 -9.88 45.42 -4.55
N GLN A 213 -9.33 46.37 -5.31
CA GLN A 213 -9.86 47.73 -5.40
C GLN A 213 -11.30 47.72 -5.92
N PRO A 214 -12.08 48.81 -5.71
CA PRO A 214 -13.44 48.89 -6.21
C PRO A 214 -13.54 48.57 -7.70
N ASN A 215 -14.57 47.80 -8.07
CA ASN A 215 -14.87 47.30 -9.42
C ASN A 215 -13.95 46.20 -9.98
N TYR A 216 -12.89 45.80 -9.26
CA TYR A 216 -12.12 44.61 -9.59
C TYR A 216 -12.66 43.39 -8.86
N VAL A 217 -12.58 42.23 -9.51
CA VAL A 217 -13.01 40.96 -8.92
C VAL A 217 -11.79 40.11 -8.60
N LEU A 218 -11.78 39.51 -7.41
CA LEU A 218 -10.72 38.61 -6.98
C LEU A 218 -10.85 37.27 -7.73
N ASP A 219 -9.81 36.93 -8.48
CA ASP A 219 -9.66 35.66 -9.17
C ASP A 219 -8.58 34.81 -8.49
N GLY A 220 -8.99 33.66 -7.95
CA GLY A 220 -8.14 32.75 -7.17
C GLY A 220 -8.43 32.74 -5.66
N PRO A 221 -7.56 32.11 -4.85
CA PRO A 221 -7.78 31.94 -3.42
C PRO A 221 -7.64 33.27 -2.66
N LYS A 222 -8.63 33.62 -1.84
CA LYS A 222 -8.59 34.82 -0.98
C LYS A 222 -7.40 34.85 -0.02
N HIS A 223 -6.97 33.66 0.43
CA HIS A 223 -5.89 33.51 1.39
C HIS A 223 -4.66 32.89 0.72
N SER A 224 -3.50 33.49 0.97
CA SER A 224 -2.20 32.87 0.69
C SER A 224 -1.56 32.44 2.01
N ARG A 225 -1.05 31.21 2.05
CA ARG A 225 -0.53 30.53 3.25
C ARG A 225 0.97 30.34 3.15
N CYS A 226 1.69 30.51 4.26
CA CYS A 226 3.11 30.19 4.32
C CYS A 226 3.33 28.67 4.27
N GLU A 227 3.97 28.18 3.22
CA GLU A 227 4.20 26.76 2.98
C GLU A 227 5.48 26.25 3.65
N LYS A 228 5.62 24.93 3.76
CA LYS A 228 6.84 24.29 4.30
C LYS A 228 8.11 24.57 3.49
N SER A 229 7.98 25.07 2.27
CA SER A 229 9.07 25.53 1.40
C SER A 229 9.66 26.88 1.83
N GLY A 230 9.00 27.61 2.73
CA GLY A 230 9.33 29.01 3.05
C GLY A 230 8.77 30.03 2.05
N ASN A 231 7.95 29.57 1.10
CA ASN A 231 7.27 30.43 0.15
C ASN A 231 5.77 30.54 0.47
N TRP A 232 5.16 31.62 0.01
CA TRP A 232 3.72 31.78 0.02
C TRP A 232 3.07 30.88 -1.02
N SER A 233 1.94 30.27 -0.67
CA SER A 233 1.07 29.59 -1.63
C SER A 233 0.56 30.59 -2.69
N THR A 234 -0.14 30.08 -3.70
CA THR A 234 -0.67 30.88 -4.81
C THR A 234 -1.35 32.17 -4.34
N LYS A 235 -0.96 33.30 -4.94
CA LYS A 235 -1.60 34.61 -4.72
C LYS A 235 -2.77 34.77 -5.70
N PRO A 236 -3.88 35.40 -5.27
CA PRO A 236 -4.96 35.76 -6.19
C PRO A 236 -4.54 36.91 -7.11
N THR A 237 -5.31 37.13 -8.17
CA THR A 237 -5.18 38.29 -9.06
C THR A 237 -6.47 39.09 -9.07
N CYS A 238 -6.38 40.41 -9.29
CA CYS A 238 -7.56 41.26 -9.39
C CYS A 238 -7.85 41.53 -10.87
N LYS A 239 -9.02 41.07 -11.32
CA LYS A 239 -9.44 41.14 -12.72
C LYS A 239 -10.38 42.30 -12.96
N GLY A 240 -10.08 43.07 -14.01
CA GLY A 240 -10.77 44.32 -14.30
C GLY A 240 -12.19 44.12 -14.86
N PRO A 241 -13.09 45.08 -14.66
CA PRO A 241 -14.41 45.08 -15.29
C PRO A 241 -14.27 45.42 -16.78
N CYS A 242 -15.15 44.85 -17.61
CA CYS A 242 -15.13 45.08 -19.05
C CYS A 242 -16.14 46.15 -19.45
N LYS A 243 -15.67 47.14 -20.21
CA LYS A 243 -16.57 48.00 -20.97
C LYS A 243 -17.02 47.28 -22.22
N ILE A 244 -18.32 47.31 -22.50
CA ILE A 244 -18.86 46.72 -23.70
C ILE A 244 -18.47 47.62 -24.89
N PRO A 245 -17.73 47.12 -25.90
CA PRO A 245 -17.14 47.95 -26.95
C PRO A 245 -18.16 48.36 -28.03
N VAL A 246 -19.36 48.78 -27.64
CA VAL A 246 -20.43 49.23 -28.53
C VAL A 246 -21.13 50.45 -27.93
N LYS A 247 -21.46 51.45 -28.76
CA LYS A 247 -22.12 52.69 -28.29
C LYS A 247 -23.61 52.50 -28.00
N LYS A 248 -24.30 51.65 -28.78
CA LYS A 248 -25.74 51.36 -28.64
C LYS A 248 -26.01 49.93 -29.04
N ALA A 249 -26.58 49.14 -28.14
CA ALA A 249 -27.01 47.78 -28.43
C ALA A 249 -28.06 47.33 -27.39
N VAL A 250 -28.93 46.40 -27.79
CA VAL A 250 -29.75 45.62 -26.85
C VAL A 250 -29.10 44.27 -26.71
N VAL A 251 -28.79 43.87 -25.49
CA VAL A 251 -28.13 42.61 -25.15
C VAL A 251 -28.92 41.88 -24.08
N LEU A 252 -28.70 40.59 -23.92
CA LEU A 252 -29.20 39.82 -22.78
C LEU A 252 -28.13 39.76 -21.70
N TYR A 253 -28.48 40.17 -20.49
CA TYR A 253 -27.63 40.10 -19.31
C TYR A 253 -28.48 39.63 -18.14
N ASN A 254 -28.05 38.57 -17.44
CA ASN A 254 -28.83 37.88 -16.40
C ASN A 254 -30.26 37.49 -16.83
N GLY A 255 -30.42 37.10 -18.11
CA GLY A 255 -31.71 36.68 -18.67
C GLY A 255 -32.65 37.83 -19.10
N GLU A 256 -32.30 39.08 -18.80
CA GLU A 256 -33.10 40.25 -19.14
C GLU A 256 -32.50 41.04 -20.32
N LYS A 257 -33.37 41.64 -21.14
CA LYS A 257 -32.93 42.55 -22.21
C LYS A 257 -32.51 43.88 -21.59
N LYS A 258 -31.23 44.22 -21.70
CA LYS A 258 -30.63 45.48 -21.23
C LYS A 258 -30.10 46.30 -22.41
N ARG A 259 -30.22 47.62 -22.31
CA ARG A 259 -29.64 48.57 -23.28
C ARG A 259 -28.25 48.98 -22.80
N VAL A 260 -27.23 48.68 -23.59
CA VAL A 260 -25.82 48.94 -23.25
C VAL A 260 -25.58 50.40 -22.87
N GLN A 261 -26.19 51.34 -23.61
CA GLN A 261 -26.01 52.77 -23.42
C GLN A 261 -26.54 53.34 -22.09
N ASN A 262 -27.50 52.65 -21.45
CA ASN A 262 -28.19 53.16 -20.26
C ASN A 262 -28.00 52.22 -19.07
N ASP A 263 -28.32 50.94 -19.26
CA ASP A 263 -28.44 49.97 -18.18
C ASP A 263 -27.11 49.29 -17.83
N LEU A 264 -26.13 49.30 -18.76
CA LEU A 264 -24.78 48.72 -18.59
C LEU A 264 -23.68 49.76 -18.87
N LYS A 265 -23.95 51.02 -18.50
CA LYS A 265 -23.04 52.16 -18.76
C LYS A 265 -21.68 51.99 -18.09
N ASP A 266 -21.66 51.38 -16.90
CA ASP A 266 -20.46 51.12 -16.11
C ASP A 266 -19.75 49.83 -16.52
N GLY A 267 -20.28 49.11 -17.50
CA GLY A 267 -19.75 47.83 -17.99
C GLY A 267 -20.31 46.63 -17.22
N ILE A 268 -19.59 45.52 -17.30
CA ILE A 268 -19.87 44.28 -16.56
C ILE A 268 -18.62 43.82 -15.82
N GLN A 269 -18.78 43.07 -14.74
CA GLN A 269 -17.66 42.60 -13.95
C GLN A 269 -16.95 41.42 -14.62
N HIS A 270 -15.70 41.16 -14.21
CA HIS A 270 -14.97 39.97 -14.66
C HIS A 270 -15.73 38.68 -14.31
N GLY A 271 -15.77 37.74 -15.25
CA GLY A 271 -16.49 36.48 -15.12
C GLY A 271 -17.97 36.58 -15.51
N GLU A 272 -18.53 37.78 -15.58
CA GLU A 272 -19.89 37.98 -16.09
C GLU A 272 -19.95 37.86 -17.61
N THR A 273 -21.13 37.51 -18.12
CA THR A 273 -21.36 37.24 -19.53
C THR A 273 -22.55 38.02 -20.05
N VAL A 274 -22.38 38.60 -21.24
CA VAL A 274 -23.43 39.30 -21.98
C VAL A 274 -23.68 38.58 -23.30
N SER A 275 -24.95 38.38 -23.65
CA SER A 275 -25.35 37.69 -24.87
C SER A 275 -25.84 38.68 -25.93
N PHE A 276 -25.17 38.68 -27.08
CA PHE A 276 -25.49 39.55 -28.22
C PHE A 276 -26.46 38.87 -29.18
N PHE A 277 -27.37 39.63 -29.77
CA PHE A 277 -28.31 39.12 -30.76
C PHE A 277 -27.67 39.09 -32.15
N CYS A 278 -27.67 37.92 -32.77
CA CYS A 278 -27.22 37.69 -34.14
C CYS A 278 -28.40 37.22 -35.00
N LYS A 279 -28.37 37.56 -36.30
CA LYS A 279 -29.41 37.17 -37.26
C LYS A 279 -28.94 36.00 -38.11
N ASN A 280 -29.77 34.97 -38.22
CA ASN A 280 -29.60 33.92 -39.21
C ASN A 280 -30.42 34.29 -40.48
N LYS A 281 -29.71 34.59 -41.57
CA LYS A 281 -30.34 35.03 -42.83
C LYS A 281 -31.06 33.90 -43.58
N GLU A 282 -30.61 32.66 -43.44
CA GLU A 282 -31.21 31.51 -44.12
C GLU A 282 -32.54 31.12 -43.50
N LYS A 283 -32.63 31.22 -42.17
CA LYS A 283 -33.82 30.82 -41.39
C LYS A 283 -34.70 31.98 -40.93
N SER A 284 -34.37 33.21 -41.34
CA SER A 284 -35.09 34.44 -40.94
C SER A 284 -35.36 34.55 -39.42
N CYS A 285 -34.40 34.10 -38.60
CA CYS A 285 -34.54 34.06 -37.14
C CYS A 285 -33.36 34.75 -36.43
N ALA A 286 -33.53 35.03 -35.13
CA ALA A 286 -32.49 35.57 -34.28
C ALA A 286 -32.03 34.54 -33.25
N TYR A 287 -30.73 34.52 -32.96
CA TYR A 287 -30.13 33.71 -31.91
C TYR A 287 -29.18 34.59 -31.09
N THR A 288 -28.69 34.07 -29.98
CA THR A 288 -27.79 34.84 -29.11
C THR A 288 -26.44 34.16 -28.99
N VAL A 289 -25.38 34.98 -28.91
CA VAL A 289 -24.02 34.51 -28.69
C VAL A 289 -23.47 35.19 -27.45
N ALA A 290 -23.06 34.38 -26.49
CA ALA A 290 -22.46 34.81 -25.24
C ALA A 290 -21.05 35.37 -25.48
N ALA A 291 -20.76 36.51 -24.85
CA ALA A 291 -19.45 37.14 -24.78
C ALA A 291 -19.09 37.36 -23.31
N PRO A 292 -18.14 36.58 -22.76
CA PRO A 292 -17.70 36.74 -21.38
C PRO A 292 -16.75 37.95 -21.23
N CYS A 293 -16.77 38.57 -20.06
CA CYS A 293 -15.76 39.54 -19.65
C CYS A 293 -14.53 38.84 -19.08
N VAL A 294 -13.39 38.99 -19.76
CA VAL A 294 -12.12 38.40 -19.36
C VAL A 294 -11.11 39.51 -19.16
N ASP A 295 -10.82 39.82 -17.90
CA ASP A 295 -9.79 40.77 -17.47
C ASP A 295 -9.81 42.12 -18.22
N GLY A 296 -10.93 42.84 -18.11
CA GLY A 296 -11.12 44.12 -18.80
C GLY A 296 -11.39 44.02 -20.32
N ASN A 297 -11.26 42.83 -20.92
CA ASN A 297 -11.52 42.60 -22.33
C ASN A 297 -12.83 41.83 -22.57
N LEU A 298 -13.67 42.36 -23.45
CA LEU A 298 -14.89 41.71 -23.93
C LEU A 298 -14.88 41.72 -25.46
N THR A 299 -14.79 40.54 -26.06
CA THR A 299 -14.75 40.37 -27.51
C THR A 299 -16.15 40.23 -28.07
N LEU A 300 -16.47 41.03 -29.09
CA LEU A 300 -17.76 40.96 -29.75
C LEU A 300 -17.86 39.71 -30.64
N PRO A 301 -19.02 39.02 -30.65
CA PRO A 301 -19.27 37.96 -31.61
C PRO A 301 -19.17 38.48 -33.04
N THR A 302 -18.49 37.74 -33.92
CA THR A 302 -18.31 38.12 -35.34
C THR A 302 -19.63 38.28 -36.10
N CYS A 303 -20.70 37.64 -35.62
CA CYS A 303 -22.05 37.74 -36.18
C CYS A 303 -22.79 39.03 -35.79
N PHE A 304 -22.31 39.75 -34.78
CA PHE A 304 -22.92 40.98 -34.30
C PHE A 304 -22.59 42.14 -35.27
N LYS A 305 -23.62 42.89 -35.67
CA LYS A 305 -23.54 43.99 -36.64
C LYS A 305 -24.42 45.15 -36.21
#